data_AF-A0A7C8DWX7-F1
#
_entry.id   AF-A0A7C8DWX7-F1
#
_cell.length_a   1.000
_cell.length_b   1.000
_cell.length_c   1.000
_cell.angle_alpha   90.00
_cell.angle_beta   90.00
_cell.angle_gamma   90.00
#
_symmetry.space_group_name_H-M   'P 1'
#
loop_
_entity.id
_entity.type
_entity.pdbx_description
1 polymer ?
#
loop_
_entity_poly.entity_id
_entity_poly.type
_entity_poly.pdbx_seq_one_letter_code
_entity_poly.pdbx_strand_id
1 'polypeptide(L)'
;MKYKKLGRTGLDVSLIGLGTMTWGRQNSQDEGFEQMDYALNQGINFFDTAEMYAVPPTADTYGKTEAIIGNWFAARKNRDKVILATKIAGPALPWIRGGKSTIDKANILLAVEDSLRRLKTDYIDLYQLHWPNRGSYHFGQIWGYAPDFDKQAVEDNFIEVLETLQQLIQDGKIRHIGLSNETAWGTSKWLELAEKHGLPRMASIQNEYSLMARHFEPDLSEIALHEECGLLAWSPLTRGLISGKYLKGAMPKGTRLEIDPRVEHRINAQTDAAIEAYIALANEHQLDVCQMALAFVNQQAFVTSNLIGATTMEQLKSNIASIDLELLPDVLDGINQIRRQYPMPF
;
A
#
# COMPACT_ATOMS: atom_id res chain seq x y z
N MET A 1 -11.02 11.81 12.70
CA MET A 1 -9.87 11.01 12.23
C MET A 1 -8.96 10.65 13.40
N LYS A 2 -8.42 9.43 13.44
CA LYS A 2 -7.38 8.98 14.39
C LYS A 2 -6.01 9.07 13.72
N TYR A 3 -4.95 9.30 14.48
CA TYR A 3 -3.58 9.42 13.97
C TYR A 3 -2.62 8.49 14.71
N LYS A 4 -1.60 8.00 14.01
CA LYS A 4 -0.53 7.17 14.55
C LYS A 4 0.84 7.72 14.12
N LYS A 5 1.86 7.51 14.95
CA LYS A 5 3.23 7.85 14.60
C LYS A 5 3.73 6.98 13.45
N LEU A 6 4.33 7.60 12.44
CA LEU A 6 5.02 6.89 11.36
C LEU A 6 6.42 6.49 11.85
N GLY A 7 6.54 5.33 12.47
CA GLY A 7 7.77 4.86 13.09
C GLY A 7 8.41 5.92 13.98
N ARG A 8 9.73 6.13 13.84
CA ARG A 8 10.50 7.11 14.63
C ARG A 8 10.67 8.48 13.94
N THR A 9 9.81 8.79 12.97
CA THR A 9 9.98 10.00 12.13
C THR A 9 9.48 11.29 12.80
N GLY A 10 8.65 11.16 13.83
CA GLY A 10 7.93 12.28 14.45
C GLY A 10 6.63 12.67 13.74
N LEU A 11 6.39 12.17 12.51
CA LEU A 11 5.16 12.42 11.76
C LEU A 11 3.97 11.64 12.33
N ASP A 12 2.82 12.30 12.40
CA ASP A 12 1.52 11.69 12.72
C ASP A 12 0.72 11.50 11.43
N VAL A 13 0.55 10.26 11.00
CA VAL A 13 -0.25 9.90 9.82
C VAL A 13 -1.65 9.48 10.23
N SER A 14 -2.65 9.82 9.42
CA SER A 14 -4.03 9.40 9.60
C SER A 14 -4.14 7.87 9.51
N LEU A 15 -4.89 7.25 10.44
CA LEU A 15 -5.05 5.79 10.49
C LEU A 15 -5.70 5.23 9.22
N ILE A 16 -6.56 6.01 8.57
CA ILE A 16 -6.99 5.76 7.20
C ILE A 16 -6.16 6.67 6.29
N GLY A 17 -5.47 6.07 5.32
CA GLY A 17 -4.73 6.77 4.28
C GLY A 17 -5.43 6.64 2.92
N LEU A 18 -5.20 7.60 2.03
CA LEU A 18 -5.78 7.62 0.68
C LEU A 18 -4.83 6.98 -0.33
N GLY A 19 -5.15 5.77 -0.81
CA GLY A 19 -4.48 5.14 -1.94
C GLY A 19 -5.04 5.64 -3.27
N THR A 20 -4.15 5.92 -4.23
CA THR A 20 -4.49 6.77 -5.39
C THR A 20 -4.41 6.08 -6.76
N MET A 21 -4.10 4.78 -6.80
CA MET A 21 -3.67 4.09 -8.02
C MET A 21 -4.68 4.03 -9.18
N THR A 22 -5.93 4.44 -8.98
CA THR A 22 -6.99 4.42 -10.01
C THR A 22 -7.00 5.68 -10.88
N TRP A 23 -6.38 6.77 -10.43
CA TRP A 23 -6.47 8.08 -11.08
C TRP A 23 -5.57 8.16 -12.31
N GLY A 24 -6.14 8.55 -13.44
CA GLY A 24 -5.50 8.51 -14.76
C GLY A 24 -5.82 7.25 -15.56
N ARG A 25 -6.68 6.37 -15.02
CA ARG A 25 -7.22 5.18 -15.71
C ARG A 25 -8.70 4.93 -15.43
N GLN A 26 -9.07 4.53 -14.21
CA GLN A 26 -10.48 4.35 -13.83
C GLN A 26 -11.13 5.67 -13.45
N ASN A 27 -10.34 6.57 -12.86
CA ASN A 27 -10.79 7.88 -12.48
C ASN A 27 -10.14 8.97 -13.31
N SER A 28 -10.92 10.02 -13.59
CA SER A 28 -10.44 11.25 -14.19
C SER A 28 -9.63 12.08 -13.19
N GLN A 29 -9.01 13.17 -13.67
CA GLN A 29 -8.36 14.14 -12.81
C GLN A 29 -9.35 14.79 -11.85
N ASP A 30 -10.52 15.19 -12.34
CA ASP A 30 -11.52 15.91 -11.54
C ASP A 30 -12.11 15.02 -10.45
N GLU A 31 -12.33 13.73 -10.75
CA GLU A 31 -12.72 12.74 -9.74
C GLU A 31 -11.60 12.51 -8.72
N GLY A 32 -10.34 12.49 -9.15
CA GLY A 32 -9.19 12.44 -8.24
C GLY A 32 -9.14 13.66 -7.32
N PHE A 33 -9.40 14.86 -7.85
CA PHE A 33 -9.46 16.10 -7.07
C PHE A 33 -10.60 16.07 -6.05
N GLU A 34 -11.78 15.61 -6.46
CA GLU A 34 -12.94 15.47 -5.56
C GLU A 34 -12.63 14.51 -4.41
N GLN A 35 -12.01 13.36 -4.70
CA GLN A 35 -11.60 12.40 -3.67
C GLN A 35 -10.55 12.99 -2.72
N MET A 36 -9.54 13.70 -3.24
CA MET A 36 -8.52 14.35 -2.41
C MET A 36 -9.09 15.48 -1.55
N ASP A 37 -9.93 16.33 -2.12
CA ASP A 37 -10.61 17.42 -1.41
C ASP A 37 -11.48 16.85 -0.27
N TYR A 38 -12.25 15.80 -0.53
CA TYR A 38 -13.06 15.13 0.49
C TYR A 38 -12.21 14.47 1.57
N ALA A 39 -11.19 13.69 1.20
CA ALA A 39 -10.33 12.99 2.15
C ALA A 39 -9.64 13.97 3.11
N LEU A 40 -9.09 15.07 2.59
CA LEU A 40 -8.45 16.10 3.41
C LEU A 40 -9.46 16.77 4.36
N ASN A 41 -10.69 17.04 3.89
CA ASN A 41 -11.76 17.59 4.72
C ASN A 41 -12.22 16.62 5.84
N GLN A 42 -12.06 15.31 5.65
CA GLN A 42 -12.31 14.30 6.70
C GLN A 42 -11.11 14.09 7.65
N GLY A 43 -10.03 14.85 7.46
CA GLY A 43 -8.82 14.78 8.28
C GLY A 43 -7.81 13.72 7.84
N ILE A 44 -7.97 13.11 6.67
CA ILE A 44 -6.92 12.24 6.11
C ILE A 44 -5.77 13.13 5.66
N ASN A 45 -4.58 12.90 6.21
CA ASN A 45 -3.36 13.61 5.83
C ASN A 45 -2.36 12.72 5.09
N PHE A 46 -2.53 11.40 5.07
CA PHE A 46 -1.56 10.47 4.48
C PHE A 46 -2.03 9.96 3.12
N PHE A 47 -1.35 10.39 2.05
CA PHE A 47 -1.71 10.04 0.66
C PHE A 47 -0.59 9.19 0.05
N ASP A 48 -0.98 8.08 -0.57
CA ASP A 48 -0.05 7.11 -1.16
C ASP A 48 -0.19 7.02 -2.68
N THR A 49 0.93 7.16 -3.39
CA THR A 49 1.04 7.02 -4.84
C THR A 49 2.29 6.24 -5.24
N ALA A 50 2.61 6.13 -6.53
CA ALA A 50 3.84 5.54 -7.05
C ALA A 50 4.11 6.04 -8.47
N GLU A 51 5.38 6.05 -8.90
CA GLU A 51 5.73 6.45 -10.27
C GLU A 51 5.05 5.60 -11.34
N MET A 52 4.77 4.33 -11.03
CA MET A 52 4.18 3.39 -11.98
C MET A 52 2.66 3.54 -12.12
N TYR A 53 2.01 4.30 -11.24
CA TYR A 53 0.56 4.46 -11.28
C TYR A 53 0.17 5.39 -12.45
N ALA A 54 -0.94 5.13 -13.15
CA ALA A 54 -2.13 4.36 -12.72
C ALA A 54 -2.06 2.82 -12.90
N VAL A 55 -3.00 2.09 -12.29
CA VAL A 55 -3.13 0.62 -12.36
C VAL A 55 -4.43 0.23 -13.08
N PRO A 56 -4.47 -0.81 -13.94
CA PRO A 56 -3.33 -1.60 -14.44
C PRO A 56 -2.24 -0.74 -15.09
N PRO A 57 -0.95 -1.03 -14.83
CA PRO A 57 0.14 -0.20 -15.34
C PRO A 57 0.37 -0.45 -16.83
N THR A 58 0.53 0.62 -17.59
CA THR A 58 0.98 0.60 -19.00
C THR A 58 1.98 1.72 -19.24
N ALA A 59 2.72 1.64 -20.35
CA ALA A 59 3.59 2.75 -20.78
C ALA A 59 2.81 4.08 -20.86
N ASP A 60 1.59 4.04 -21.41
CA ASP A 60 0.75 5.23 -21.60
C ASP A 60 0.15 5.81 -20.31
N THR A 61 0.12 5.04 -19.22
CA THR A 61 -0.47 5.46 -17.94
C THR A 61 0.55 5.71 -16.84
N TYR A 62 1.83 5.40 -17.11
CA TYR A 62 2.96 5.64 -16.22
C TYR A 62 3.04 7.12 -15.77
N GLY A 63 3.15 7.34 -14.46
CA GLY A 63 3.25 8.66 -13.84
C GLY A 63 1.97 9.50 -13.85
N LYS A 64 0.85 9.03 -14.42
CA LYS A 64 -0.38 9.84 -14.52
C LYS A 64 -0.96 10.19 -13.15
N THR A 65 -0.91 9.25 -12.20
CA THR A 65 -1.45 9.49 -10.85
C THR A 65 -0.65 10.58 -10.13
N GLU A 66 0.67 10.54 -10.20
CA GLU A 66 1.53 11.60 -9.64
C GLU A 66 1.28 12.96 -10.31
N ALA A 67 1.11 12.98 -11.64
CA ALA A 67 0.80 14.22 -12.35
C ALA A 67 -0.55 14.81 -11.93
N ILE A 68 -1.57 13.98 -11.69
CA ILE A 68 -2.88 14.40 -11.16
C ILE A 68 -2.73 14.99 -9.76
N ILE A 69 -2.00 14.31 -8.86
CA ILE A 69 -1.72 14.82 -7.50
C ILE A 69 -0.97 16.16 -7.57
N GLY A 70 0.04 16.28 -8.43
CA GLY A 70 0.78 17.53 -8.59
C GLY A 70 -0.06 18.67 -9.14
N ASN A 71 -0.98 18.39 -10.07
CA ASN A 71 -1.95 19.37 -10.53
C ASN A 71 -2.88 19.82 -9.40
N TRP A 72 -3.28 18.91 -8.51
CA TRP A 72 -4.10 19.23 -7.35
C TRP A 72 -3.36 20.13 -6.36
N PHE A 73 -2.11 19.80 -6.00
CA PHE A 73 -1.28 20.67 -5.16
C PHE A 73 -1.11 22.07 -5.77
N ALA A 74 -0.87 22.14 -7.07
CA ALA A 74 -0.73 23.42 -7.77
C ALA A 74 -2.02 24.25 -7.74
N ALA A 75 -3.18 23.60 -7.84
CA ALA A 75 -4.50 24.24 -7.84
C ALA A 75 -4.98 24.63 -6.44
N ARG A 76 -4.73 23.82 -5.42
CA ARG A 76 -5.24 24.00 -4.05
C ARG A 76 -4.26 24.65 -3.08
N LYS A 77 -2.96 24.69 -3.41
CA LYS A 77 -1.89 25.28 -2.58
C LYS A 77 -1.88 24.71 -1.15
N ASN A 78 -1.94 23.40 -1.03
CA ASN A 78 -2.15 22.66 0.22
C ASN A 78 -1.12 21.54 0.44
N ARG A 79 0.03 21.59 -0.25
CA ARG A 79 1.07 20.56 -0.17
C ARG A 79 1.57 20.34 1.26
N ASP A 80 1.62 21.38 2.06
CA ASP A 80 2.02 21.40 3.48
C ASP A 80 1.05 20.63 4.39
N LYS A 81 -0.20 20.40 3.96
CA LYS A 81 -1.23 19.68 4.73
C LYS A 81 -1.22 18.17 4.51
N VAL A 82 -0.44 17.69 3.54
CA VAL A 82 -0.41 16.28 3.14
C VAL A 82 0.96 15.69 3.44
N ILE A 83 0.96 14.55 4.11
CA ILE A 83 2.10 13.64 4.20
C ILE A 83 2.02 12.74 2.97
N LEU A 84 2.87 13.03 1.98
CA LEU A 84 2.85 12.35 0.69
C LEU A 84 3.86 11.21 0.65
N ALA A 85 3.38 10.02 0.35
CA ALA A 85 4.22 8.87 0.04
C ALA A 85 4.20 8.56 -1.47
N THR A 86 5.38 8.36 -2.07
CA THR A 86 5.52 7.78 -3.41
C THR A 86 6.57 6.67 -3.42
N LYS A 87 6.72 5.96 -4.54
CA LYS A 87 7.54 4.75 -4.64
C LYS A 87 8.28 4.64 -5.96
N ILE A 88 9.48 4.09 -5.88
CA ILE A 88 10.23 3.56 -7.03
C ILE A 88 9.83 2.11 -7.30
N ALA A 89 9.41 1.83 -8.53
CA ALA A 89 9.15 0.48 -9.03
C ALA A 89 10.45 -0.34 -9.12
N GLY A 90 10.41 -1.56 -8.61
CA GLY A 90 11.47 -2.56 -8.80
C GLY A 90 11.44 -3.19 -10.20
N PRO A 91 12.24 -4.25 -10.42
CA PRO A 91 12.27 -4.98 -11.70
C PRO A 91 10.93 -5.65 -12.01
N ALA A 92 10.43 -5.53 -13.24
CA ALA A 92 9.40 -6.38 -13.88
C ALA A 92 8.74 -5.69 -15.09
N LEU A 93 8.72 -4.35 -15.13
CA LEU A 93 7.94 -3.60 -16.11
C LEU A 93 8.83 -3.10 -17.27
N PRO A 94 8.66 -3.61 -18.50
CA PRO A 94 9.61 -3.43 -19.59
C PRO A 94 9.71 -1.99 -20.13
N TRP A 95 8.70 -1.15 -19.89
CA TRP A 95 8.70 0.26 -20.32
C TRP A 95 9.27 1.21 -19.28
N ILE A 96 9.39 0.78 -18.01
CA ILE A 96 9.96 1.63 -16.97
C ILE A 96 11.47 1.59 -17.12
N ARG A 97 12.08 2.74 -17.46
CA ARG A 97 13.53 2.87 -17.65
C ARG A 97 14.08 1.83 -18.64
N GLY A 98 13.31 1.52 -19.69
CA GLY A 98 13.67 0.53 -20.70
C GLY A 98 13.81 -0.90 -20.16
N GLY A 99 13.08 -1.25 -19.10
CA GLY A 99 13.11 -2.55 -18.45
C GLY A 99 14.26 -2.72 -17.47
N LYS A 100 15.06 -1.66 -17.25
CA LYS A 100 16.20 -1.63 -16.33
C LYS A 100 15.83 -0.92 -15.03
N SER A 101 14.76 -1.37 -14.38
CA SER A 101 14.23 -0.77 -13.14
C SER A 101 14.77 -1.44 -11.87
N THR A 102 16.00 -1.94 -11.90
CA THR A 102 16.71 -2.36 -10.69
C THR A 102 16.81 -1.18 -9.73
N ILE A 103 16.56 -1.43 -8.45
CA ILE A 103 16.74 -0.43 -7.40
C ILE A 103 18.25 -0.35 -7.11
N ASP A 104 18.90 0.60 -7.76
CA ASP A 104 20.30 0.98 -7.62
C ASP A 104 20.41 2.51 -7.57
N LYS A 105 21.61 3.02 -7.33
CA LYS A 105 21.84 4.47 -7.23
C LYS A 105 21.31 5.25 -8.44
N ALA A 106 21.62 4.79 -9.65
CA ALA A 106 21.29 5.52 -10.88
C ALA A 106 19.77 5.62 -11.08
N ASN A 107 19.05 4.51 -10.87
CA ASN A 107 17.61 4.46 -11.03
C ASN A 107 16.87 5.22 -9.92
N ILE A 108 17.37 5.18 -8.68
CA ILE A 108 16.80 5.94 -7.56
C ILE A 108 16.86 7.45 -7.85
N LEU A 109 18.03 7.95 -8.25
CA LEU A 109 18.21 9.38 -8.52
C LEU A 109 17.27 9.85 -9.65
N LEU A 110 17.17 9.10 -10.74
CA LEU A 110 16.26 9.43 -11.84
C LEU A 110 14.79 9.39 -11.40
N ALA A 111 14.37 8.34 -10.69
CA ALA A 111 12.98 8.16 -10.28
C ALA A 111 12.49 9.25 -9.32
N VAL A 112 13.35 9.71 -8.38
CA VAL A 112 13.00 10.79 -7.46
C VAL A 112 12.78 12.10 -8.20
N GLU A 113 13.71 12.50 -9.07
CA GLU A 113 13.58 13.74 -9.86
C GLU A 113 12.30 13.74 -10.71
N ASP A 114 12.04 12.62 -11.38
CA ASP A 114 10.87 12.45 -12.22
C ASP A 114 9.56 12.50 -11.41
N SER A 115 9.56 11.90 -10.22
CA SER A 115 8.40 11.92 -9.32
C SER A 115 8.14 13.33 -8.79
N LEU A 116 9.16 14.03 -8.29
CA LEU A 116 9.06 15.42 -7.82
C LEU A 116 8.53 16.35 -8.91
N ARG A 117 9.04 16.21 -10.15
CA ARG A 117 8.58 16.97 -11.32
C ARG A 117 7.10 16.75 -11.62
N ARG A 118 6.62 15.50 -11.60
CA ARG A 118 5.21 15.17 -11.83
C ARG A 118 4.33 15.67 -10.67
N LEU A 119 4.79 15.49 -9.44
CA LEU A 119 4.11 15.91 -8.22
C LEU A 119 4.16 17.42 -7.96
N LYS A 120 4.96 18.18 -8.73
CA LYS A 120 5.07 19.64 -8.62
C LYS A 120 5.36 20.10 -7.19
N THR A 121 6.28 19.41 -6.53
CA THR A 121 6.72 19.65 -5.16
C THR A 121 8.23 19.42 -5.07
N ASP A 122 8.89 20.12 -4.15
CA ASP A 122 10.35 20.01 -3.98
C ASP A 122 10.76 18.89 -3.02
N TYR A 123 9.79 18.30 -2.31
CA TYR A 123 10.03 17.23 -1.35
C TYR A 123 8.93 16.15 -1.34
N ILE A 124 9.32 14.93 -0.96
CA ILE A 124 8.47 13.78 -0.65
C ILE A 124 8.60 13.48 0.86
N ASP A 125 7.48 13.24 1.56
CA ASP A 125 7.55 12.96 3.00
C ASP A 125 8.02 11.52 3.28
N LEU A 126 7.54 10.55 2.48
CA LEU A 126 7.95 9.16 2.57
C LEU A 126 8.25 8.58 1.17
N TYR A 127 9.49 8.18 0.93
CA TYR A 127 9.88 7.52 -0.32
C TYR A 127 10.05 6.02 -0.11
N GLN A 128 9.33 5.20 -0.86
CA GLN A 128 9.27 3.76 -0.64
C GLN A 128 9.92 2.96 -1.77
N LEU A 129 10.56 1.85 -1.41
CA LEU A 129 10.99 0.83 -2.37
C LEU A 129 9.80 -0.08 -2.67
N HIS A 130 9.24 -0.03 -3.89
CA HIS A 130 7.91 -0.61 -4.18
C HIS A 130 7.90 -2.15 -4.11
N TRP A 131 8.96 -2.82 -4.56
CA TRP A 131 9.21 -4.24 -4.31
C TRP A 131 10.70 -4.54 -4.49
N PRO A 132 11.25 -5.55 -3.81
CA PRO A 132 12.69 -5.80 -3.78
C PRO A 132 13.24 -6.34 -5.10
N ASN A 133 14.52 -6.03 -5.38
CA ASN A 133 15.27 -6.61 -6.51
C ASN A 133 15.33 -8.14 -6.47
N ARG A 134 15.46 -8.71 -5.27
CA ARG A 134 15.61 -10.16 -5.04
C ARG A 134 14.29 -10.95 -5.14
N GLY A 135 13.18 -10.29 -5.47
CA GLY A 135 11.84 -10.88 -5.44
C GLY A 135 11.28 -11.02 -4.02
N SER A 136 10.01 -11.42 -3.94
CA SER A 136 9.27 -11.61 -2.69
C SER A 136 8.14 -12.62 -2.89
N TYR A 137 7.44 -13.00 -1.83
CA TYR A 137 6.25 -13.85 -1.94
C TYR A 137 4.97 -13.08 -2.32
N HIS A 138 5.04 -11.75 -2.47
CA HIS A 138 3.87 -10.92 -2.77
C HIS A 138 3.35 -11.17 -4.19
N PHE A 139 2.18 -10.62 -4.50
CA PHE A 139 1.54 -10.79 -5.81
C PHE A 139 1.20 -12.25 -6.17
N GLY A 140 0.86 -13.06 -5.17
CA GLY A 140 0.44 -14.47 -5.36
C GLY A 140 1.61 -15.46 -5.42
N GLN A 141 2.84 -15.03 -5.12
CA GLN A 141 4.06 -15.84 -5.20
C GLN A 141 4.38 -16.59 -3.90
N ILE A 142 3.42 -16.71 -2.98
CA ILE A 142 3.64 -17.33 -1.68
C ILE A 142 3.75 -18.85 -1.73
N TRP A 143 3.06 -19.47 -2.68
CA TRP A 143 3.05 -20.92 -2.85
C TRP A 143 4.40 -21.41 -3.38
N GLY A 144 5.16 -22.08 -2.52
CA GLY A 144 6.48 -22.59 -2.87
C GLY A 144 7.58 -21.51 -2.90
N TYR A 145 7.39 -20.38 -2.21
CA TYR A 145 8.41 -19.35 -2.11
C TYR A 145 9.69 -19.90 -1.46
N ALA A 146 10.73 -20.07 -2.27
CA ALA A 146 12.06 -20.49 -1.87
C ALA A 146 13.08 -19.65 -2.65
N PRO A 147 13.37 -18.42 -2.20
CA PRO A 147 14.21 -17.50 -2.94
C PRO A 147 15.66 -18.01 -2.97
N ASP A 148 16.30 -17.91 -4.14
CA ASP A 148 17.70 -18.24 -4.36
C ASP A 148 18.42 -16.98 -4.84
N PHE A 149 19.25 -16.41 -3.97
CA PHE A 149 20.03 -15.20 -4.25
C PHE A 149 21.36 -15.24 -3.50
N ASP A 150 22.36 -14.53 -4.03
CA ASP A 150 23.59 -14.27 -3.29
C ASP A 150 23.31 -13.27 -2.16
N LYS A 151 23.37 -13.76 -0.92
CA LYS A 151 23.12 -12.96 0.28
C LYS A 151 24.04 -11.74 0.36
N GLN A 152 25.33 -11.89 0.05
CA GLN A 152 26.29 -10.79 0.19
C GLN A 152 25.99 -9.70 -0.83
N ALA A 153 25.73 -10.09 -2.07
CA ALA A 153 25.36 -9.14 -3.12
C ALA A 153 24.08 -8.35 -2.79
N VAL A 154 23.10 -8.99 -2.13
CA VAL A 154 21.88 -8.33 -1.66
C VAL A 154 22.17 -7.33 -0.53
N GLU A 155 22.97 -7.72 0.47
CA GLU A 155 23.35 -6.83 1.58
C GLU A 155 24.17 -5.63 1.06
N ASP A 156 25.09 -5.84 0.11
CA ASP A 156 25.86 -4.77 -0.54
C ASP A 156 24.95 -3.79 -1.30
N ASN A 157 23.96 -4.30 -2.03
CA ASN A 157 22.95 -3.46 -2.69
C ASN A 157 22.09 -2.69 -1.68
N PHE A 158 21.73 -3.28 -0.54
CA PHE A 158 20.98 -2.58 0.51
C PHE A 158 21.77 -1.39 1.04
N ILE A 159 23.07 -1.55 1.26
CA ILE A 159 23.95 -0.45 1.70
C ILE A 159 24.02 0.66 0.64
N GLU A 160 24.25 0.32 -0.63
CA GLU A 160 24.28 1.30 -1.74
C GLU A 160 22.97 2.11 -1.82
N VAL A 161 21.83 1.43 -1.67
CA VAL A 161 20.51 2.05 -1.69
C VAL A 161 20.33 2.97 -0.48
N LEU A 162 20.70 2.53 0.72
CA LEU A 162 20.64 3.35 1.93
C LEU A 162 21.53 4.59 1.86
N GLU A 163 22.75 4.48 1.32
CA GLU A 163 23.65 5.61 1.08
C GLU A 163 23.06 6.60 0.06
N THR A 164 22.46 6.09 -1.02
CA THR A 164 21.80 6.94 -2.03
C THR A 164 20.61 7.68 -1.43
N LEU A 165 19.80 6.99 -0.64
CA LEU A 165 18.66 7.58 0.06
C LEU A 165 19.11 8.61 1.10
N GLN A 166 20.23 8.38 1.79
CA GLN A 166 20.82 9.36 2.71
C GLN A 166 21.16 10.66 2.00
N GLN A 167 21.79 10.58 0.82
CA GLN A 167 22.10 11.78 0.03
C GLN A 167 20.82 12.55 -0.34
N LEU A 168 19.78 11.84 -0.77
CA LEU A 168 18.51 12.48 -1.13
C LEU A 168 17.79 13.12 0.07
N ILE A 169 17.97 12.56 1.27
CA ILE A 169 17.51 13.18 2.52
C ILE A 169 18.30 14.47 2.81
N GLN A 170 19.63 14.43 2.69
CA GLN A 170 20.48 15.60 2.89
C GLN A 170 20.19 16.71 1.87
N ASP A 171 19.86 16.34 0.63
CA ASP A 171 19.43 17.25 -0.44
C ASP A 171 18.02 17.82 -0.20
N GLY A 172 17.29 17.34 0.81
CA GLY A 172 15.93 17.79 1.15
C GLY A 172 14.83 17.28 0.22
N LYS A 173 15.15 16.38 -0.72
CA LYS A 173 14.22 15.85 -1.74
C LYS A 173 13.27 14.80 -1.18
N ILE A 174 13.73 14.03 -0.20
CA ILE A 174 12.91 13.07 0.54
C ILE A 174 13.12 13.29 2.05
N ARG A 175 12.11 13.03 2.89
CA ARG A 175 12.26 13.18 4.36
C ARG A 175 12.51 11.85 5.06
N HIS A 176 11.74 10.83 4.71
CA HIS A 176 11.82 9.50 5.30
C HIS A 176 11.72 8.41 4.23
N ILE A 177 12.12 7.20 4.59
CA ILE A 177 12.15 6.05 3.69
C ILE A 177 11.34 4.87 4.22
N GLY A 178 10.80 4.06 3.33
CA GLY A 178 10.01 2.89 3.67
C GLY A 178 10.17 1.75 2.67
N LEU A 179 9.63 0.60 3.05
CA LEU A 179 9.62 -0.62 2.27
C LEU A 179 8.22 -0.89 1.74
N SER A 180 8.11 -1.73 0.71
CA SER A 180 6.85 -2.26 0.22
C SER A 180 7.09 -3.65 -0.36
N ASN A 181 6.10 -4.52 -0.22
CA ASN A 181 6.17 -5.91 -0.69
C ASN A 181 7.44 -6.63 -0.21
N GLU A 182 7.78 -6.43 1.06
CA GLU A 182 8.97 -7.00 1.69
C GLU A 182 8.65 -8.25 2.52
N THR A 183 9.70 -9.00 2.88
CA THR A 183 9.65 -10.16 3.77
C THR A 183 10.23 -9.81 5.15
N ALA A 184 10.02 -10.69 6.14
CA ALA A 184 10.58 -10.51 7.47
C ALA A 184 12.12 -10.40 7.42
N TRP A 185 12.79 -11.31 6.70
CA TRP A 185 14.25 -11.30 6.56
C TRP A 185 14.77 -9.99 5.98
N GLY A 186 14.20 -9.51 4.86
CA GLY A 186 14.74 -8.31 4.24
C GLY A 186 14.43 -7.07 5.07
N THR A 187 13.24 -6.99 5.69
CA THR A 187 12.91 -5.92 6.64
C THR A 187 13.93 -5.86 7.77
N SER A 188 14.22 -6.97 8.44
CA SER A 188 15.24 -7.03 9.49
C SER A 188 16.62 -6.62 8.97
N LYS A 189 16.99 -7.02 7.75
CA LYS A 189 18.28 -6.65 7.15
C LYS A 189 18.41 -5.18 6.82
N TRP A 190 17.38 -4.54 6.29
CA TRP A 190 17.38 -3.09 6.07
C TRP A 190 17.58 -2.33 7.39
N LEU A 191 16.91 -2.77 8.46
CA LEU A 191 17.01 -2.13 9.78
C LEU A 191 18.38 -2.34 10.42
N GLU A 192 18.90 -3.57 10.40
CA GLU A 192 20.23 -3.94 10.91
C GLU A 192 21.35 -3.17 10.19
N LEU A 193 21.32 -3.15 8.86
CA LEU A 193 22.35 -2.46 8.06
C LEU A 193 22.28 -0.95 8.24
N ALA A 194 21.07 -0.38 8.33
CA ALA A 194 20.91 1.04 8.63
C ALA A 194 21.57 1.41 9.97
N GLU A 195 21.32 0.64 11.03
CA GLU A 195 21.92 0.89 12.34
C GLU A 195 23.44 0.70 12.32
N LYS A 196 23.91 -0.43 11.78
CA LYS A 196 25.34 -0.77 11.74
C LYS A 196 26.18 0.27 10.99
N HIS A 197 25.63 0.86 9.93
CA HIS A 197 26.34 1.80 9.06
C HIS A 197 26.00 3.27 9.33
N GLY A 198 25.14 3.57 10.32
CA GLY A 198 24.70 4.94 10.61
C GLY A 198 23.90 5.57 9.46
N LEU A 199 23.15 4.75 8.72
CA LEU A 199 22.36 5.15 7.57
C LEU A 199 20.87 5.34 7.94
N PRO A 200 20.05 5.98 7.08
CA PRO A 200 18.64 6.21 7.37
C PRO A 200 17.88 4.91 7.63
N ARG A 201 17.03 4.90 8.65
CA ARG A 201 16.21 3.74 9.02
C ARG A 201 14.89 3.71 8.24
N MET A 202 14.45 2.52 7.85
CA MET A 202 13.11 2.30 7.28
C MET A 202 12.02 2.61 8.31
N ALA A 203 11.13 3.53 8.00
CA ALA A 203 10.07 4.00 8.90
C ALA A 203 8.79 3.16 8.86
N SER A 204 8.60 2.41 7.77
CA SER A 204 7.37 1.65 7.54
C SER A 204 7.58 0.55 6.51
N ILE A 205 6.66 -0.41 6.50
CA ILE A 205 6.51 -1.41 5.45
C ILE A 205 5.10 -1.39 4.88
N GLN A 206 4.96 -1.33 3.56
CA GLN A 206 3.68 -1.36 2.86
C GLN A 206 3.42 -2.75 2.24
N ASN A 207 2.66 -3.59 2.94
CA ASN A 207 2.35 -4.97 2.54
C ASN A 207 0.83 -5.23 2.45
N GLU A 208 0.44 -6.28 1.71
CA GLU A 208 -0.96 -6.68 1.61
C GLU A 208 -1.45 -7.15 2.97
N TYR A 209 -2.57 -6.59 3.43
CA TYR A 209 -3.20 -7.03 4.66
C TYR A 209 -4.71 -6.79 4.61
N SER A 210 -5.48 -7.85 4.87
CA SER A 210 -6.95 -7.83 4.90
C SER A 210 -7.47 -9.04 5.69
N LEU A 211 -8.80 -9.14 5.86
CA LEU A 211 -9.44 -10.38 6.34
C LEU A 211 -9.02 -11.62 5.53
N MET A 212 -8.75 -11.44 4.23
CA MET A 212 -8.41 -12.52 3.31
C MET A 212 -6.91 -12.78 3.19
N ALA A 213 -6.05 -11.85 3.61
CA ALA A 213 -4.59 -11.96 3.52
C ALA A 213 -3.93 -11.53 4.84
N ARG A 214 -3.51 -12.50 5.65
CA ARG A 214 -2.92 -12.28 6.99
C ARG A 214 -1.48 -12.82 7.10
N HIS A 215 -0.74 -12.88 5.98
CA HIS A 215 0.67 -13.32 5.95
C HIS A 215 1.62 -12.43 6.75
N PHE A 216 1.20 -11.20 7.05
CA PHE A 216 1.98 -10.27 7.86
C PHE A 216 2.09 -10.69 9.33
N GLU A 217 1.14 -11.48 9.84
CA GLU A 217 1.01 -11.73 11.28
C GLU A 217 2.10 -12.60 11.90
N PRO A 218 2.57 -13.70 11.28
CA PRO A 218 3.51 -14.61 11.95
C PRO A 218 4.83 -13.97 12.38
N ASP A 219 5.51 -13.22 11.50
CA ASP A 219 6.85 -12.67 11.78
C ASP A 219 6.93 -11.15 11.61
N LEU A 220 6.25 -10.60 10.59
CA LEU A 220 6.34 -9.17 10.28
C LEU A 220 5.63 -8.31 11.32
N SER A 221 4.61 -8.83 12.01
CA SER A 221 3.93 -8.10 13.08
C SER A 221 4.83 -7.85 14.29
N GLU A 222 5.67 -8.83 14.67
CA GLU A 222 6.65 -8.71 15.74
C GLU A 222 7.67 -7.63 15.39
N ILE A 223 8.23 -7.69 14.17
CA ILE A 223 9.14 -6.66 13.67
C ILE A 223 8.45 -5.29 13.68
N ALA A 224 7.24 -5.17 13.14
CA ALA A 224 6.53 -3.90 13.06
C ALA A 224 6.33 -3.24 14.42
N LEU A 225 6.02 -4.03 15.45
CA LEU A 225 5.76 -3.55 16.81
C LEU A 225 7.05 -3.25 17.58
N HIS A 226 8.06 -4.11 17.50
CA HIS A 226 9.27 -4.00 18.30
C HIS A 226 10.37 -3.16 17.66
N GLU A 227 10.39 -3.09 16.33
CA GLU A 227 11.32 -2.26 15.57
C GLU A 227 10.72 -0.91 15.14
N GLU A 228 9.45 -0.67 15.48
CA GLU A 228 8.68 0.54 15.13
C GLU A 228 8.70 0.82 13.61
N CYS A 229 8.67 -0.26 12.81
CA CYS A 229 8.54 -0.24 11.36
C CYS A 229 7.12 -0.68 10.97
N GLY A 230 6.14 0.17 11.30
CA GLY A 230 4.72 -0.20 11.23
C GLY A 230 4.17 -0.42 9.83
N LEU A 231 3.06 -1.15 9.74
CA LEU A 231 2.42 -1.54 8.50
C LEU A 231 1.58 -0.40 7.90
N LEU A 232 1.83 -0.11 6.62
CA LEU A 232 0.90 0.61 5.74
C LEU A 232 0.13 -0.45 4.94
N ALA A 233 -1.06 -0.83 5.39
CA ALA A 233 -1.80 -1.95 4.81
C ALA A 233 -2.37 -1.56 3.42
N TRP A 234 -2.05 -2.35 2.39
CA TRP A 234 -2.65 -2.17 1.06
C TRP A 234 -3.61 -3.31 0.69
N SER A 235 -4.53 -3.01 -0.24
CA SER A 235 -5.68 -3.87 -0.62
C SER A 235 -6.48 -4.42 0.58
N PRO A 236 -6.90 -3.57 1.53
CA PRO A 236 -7.65 -4.03 2.71
C PRO A 236 -9.02 -4.63 2.37
N LEU A 237 -9.57 -4.30 1.19
CA LEU A 237 -10.79 -4.88 0.62
C LEU A 237 -10.50 -5.99 -0.40
N THR A 238 -9.28 -6.51 -0.47
CA THR A 238 -8.88 -7.59 -1.39
C THR A 238 -9.22 -7.22 -2.84
N ARG A 239 -8.77 -6.03 -3.29
CA ARG A 239 -9.12 -5.45 -4.60
C ARG A 239 -10.64 -5.26 -4.86
N GLY A 240 -11.46 -5.26 -3.82
CA GLY A 240 -12.92 -5.17 -3.88
C GLY A 240 -13.64 -6.53 -3.89
N LEU A 241 -12.91 -7.65 -3.85
CA LEU A 241 -13.49 -9.00 -3.82
C LEU A 241 -14.39 -9.22 -2.60
N ILE A 242 -13.98 -8.73 -1.41
CA ILE A 242 -14.72 -8.92 -0.16
C ILE A 242 -16.14 -8.32 -0.17
N SER A 243 -16.43 -7.39 -1.09
CA SER A 243 -17.77 -6.83 -1.27
C SER A 243 -18.79 -7.84 -1.86
N GLY A 244 -18.32 -8.99 -2.33
CA GLY A 244 -19.15 -10.00 -3.00
C GLY A 244 -19.52 -9.65 -4.45
N LYS A 245 -19.11 -8.49 -4.99
CA LYS A 245 -19.52 -8.02 -6.32
C LYS A 245 -19.09 -8.92 -7.50
N TYR A 246 -18.17 -9.85 -7.26
CA TYR A 246 -17.65 -10.81 -8.25
C TYR A 246 -18.08 -12.26 -8.00
N LEU A 247 -18.86 -12.53 -6.95
CA LEU A 247 -19.32 -13.89 -6.65
C LEU A 247 -20.09 -14.48 -7.83
N LYS A 248 -20.02 -15.81 -7.96
CA LYS A 248 -20.71 -16.56 -9.02
C LYS A 248 -20.23 -16.17 -10.43
N GLY A 249 -18.98 -15.73 -10.54
CA GLY A 249 -18.37 -15.32 -11.82
C GLY A 249 -18.87 -13.97 -12.35
N ALA A 250 -19.51 -13.14 -11.51
CA ALA A 250 -19.95 -11.82 -11.92
C ALA A 250 -18.75 -10.92 -12.25
N MET A 251 -18.87 -10.13 -13.31
CA MET A 251 -17.86 -9.16 -13.74
C MET A 251 -18.55 -7.83 -14.10
N PRO A 252 -18.96 -7.03 -13.10
CA PRO A 252 -19.72 -5.81 -13.37
C PRO A 252 -18.87 -4.81 -14.17
N LYS A 253 -19.48 -4.07 -15.10
CA LYS A 253 -18.76 -3.12 -15.98
C LYS A 253 -18.01 -2.05 -15.19
N GLY A 254 -16.82 -1.68 -15.66
CA GLY A 254 -16.01 -0.59 -15.07
C GLY A 254 -15.36 -0.96 -13.73
N THR A 255 -15.54 -2.20 -13.27
CA THR A 255 -14.90 -2.71 -12.06
C THR A 255 -13.46 -3.11 -12.33
N ARG A 256 -12.66 -3.20 -11.25
CA ARG A 256 -11.22 -3.43 -11.34
C ARG A 256 -10.86 -4.73 -12.06
N LEU A 257 -11.61 -5.82 -11.84
CA LEU A 257 -11.31 -7.09 -12.50
C LEU A 257 -11.74 -7.09 -13.98
N GLU A 258 -12.76 -6.32 -14.35
CA GLU A 258 -13.23 -6.26 -15.74
C GLU A 258 -12.25 -5.53 -16.65
N ILE A 259 -11.58 -4.49 -16.14
CA ILE A 259 -10.64 -3.69 -16.94
C ILE A 259 -9.18 -4.17 -16.88
N ASP A 260 -8.86 -5.10 -15.98
CA ASP A 260 -7.50 -5.60 -15.77
C ASP A 260 -7.33 -6.95 -16.48
N PRO A 261 -6.59 -6.99 -17.60
CA PRO A 261 -6.44 -8.22 -18.38
C PRO A 261 -5.54 -9.27 -17.71
N ARG A 262 -4.89 -8.94 -16.58
CA ARG A 262 -4.01 -9.85 -15.87
C ARG A 262 -4.83 -10.90 -15.13
N VAL A 263 -4.31 -12.13 -15.10
CA VAL A 263 -4.89 -13.22 -14.31
C VAL A 263 -4.90 -12.83 -12.83
N GLU A 264 -6.07 -12.90 -12.21
CA GLU A 264 -6.26 -12.64 -10.78
C GLU A 264 -6.07 -13.95 -10.00
N HIS A 265 -4.96 -14.06 -9.27
CA HIS A 265 -4.63 -15.25 -8.47
C HIS A 265 -5.63 -15.48 -7.31
N ARG A 266 -6.37 -14.44 -6.92
CA ARG A 266 -7.37 -14.51 -5.85
C ARG A 266 -8.70 -15.13 -6.26
N ILE A 267 -8.95 -15.41 -7.54
CA ILE A 267 -10.24 -15.98 -7.97
C ILE A 267 -10.16 -17.50 -7.90
N ASN A 268 -10.81 -18.08 -6.90
CA ASN A 268 -11.01 -19.52 -6.78
C ASN A 268 -12.20 -19.82 -5.85
N ALA A 269 -12.64 -21.09 -5.81
CA ALA A 269 -13.80 -21.50 -5.02
C ALA A 269 -13.61 -21.33 -3.49
N GLN A 270 -12.38 -21.42 -2.97
CA GLN A 270 -12.12 -21.18 -1.54
C GLN A 270 -12.22 -19.70 -1.19
N THR A 271 -11.78 -18.81 -2.09
CA THR A 271 -11.96 -17.37 -1.93
C THR A 271 -13.43 -16.98 -1.95
N ASP A 272 -14.22 -17.52 -2.89
CA ASP A 272 -15.67 -17.27 -2.92
C ASP A 272 -16.35 -17.72 -1.63
N ALA A 273 -16.04 -18.94 -1.15
CA ALA A 273 -16.61 -19.47 0.09
C ALA A 273 -16.25 -18.63 1.33
N ALA A 274 -15.00 -18.15 1.42
CA ALA A 274 -14.58 -17.26 2.48
C ALA A 274 -15.27 -15.88 2.42
N ILE A 275 -15.45 -15.31 1.23
CA ILE A 275 -16.20 -14.05 1.04
C ILE A 275 -17.65 -14.23 1.48
N GLU A 276 -18.32 -15.30 1.05
CA GLU A 276 -19.69 -15.61 1.47
C GLU A 276 -19.81 -15.75 2.99
N ALA A 277 -18.84 -16.38 3.65
CA ALA A 277 -18.80 -16.49 5.11
C ALA A 277 -18.65 -15.13 5.81
N TYR A 278 -17.75 -14.26 5.34
CA TYR A 278 -17.59 -12.92 5.90
C TYR A 278 -18.81 -12.03 5.65
N ILE A 279 -19.47 -12.16 4.49
CA ILE A 279 -20.73 -11.45 4.21
C ILE A 279 -21.84 -11.94 5.16
N ALA A 280 -21.95 -13.26 5.38
CA ALA A 280 -22.92 -13.82 6.30
C ALA A 280 -22.72 -13.30 7.73
N LEU A 281 -21.48 -13.30 8.22
CA LEU A 281 -21.13 -12.74 9.52
C LEU A 281 -21.47 -11.24 9.61
N ALA A 282 -21.12 -10.45 8.60
CA ALA A 282 -21.46 -9.03 8.58
C ALA A 282 -22.98 -8.82 8.66
N ASN A 283 -23.76 -9.59 7.89
CA ASN A 283 -25.22 -9.50 7.91
C ASN A 283 -25.84 -9.90 9.27
N GLU A 284 -25.33 -10.94 9.92
CA GLU A 284 -25.77 -11.37 11.26
C GLU A 284 -25.64 -10.23 12.28
N HIS A 285 -24.58 -9.45 12.17
CA HIS A 285 -24.31 -8.30 13.04
C HIS A 285 -24.76 -6.95 12.47
N GLN A 286 -25.52 -6.93 11.37
CA GLN A 286 -26.03 -5.72 10.70
C GLN A 286 -24.92 -4.72 10.29
N LEU A 287 -23.80 -5.25 9.82
CA LEU A 287 -22.65 -4.49 9.35
C LEU A 287 -22.56 -4.52 7.82
N ASP A 288 -22.02 -3.45 7.23
CA ASP A 288 -21.48 -3.52 5.87
C ASP A 288 -20.16 -4.30 5.88
N VAL A 289 -20.04 -5.30 5.00
CA VAL A 289 -18.86 -6.18 4.97
C VAL A 289 -17.56 -5.44 4.64
N CYS A 290 -17.62 -4.38 3.81
CA CYS A 290 -16.44 -3.58 3.48
C CYS A 290 -16.02 -2.74 4.70
N GLN A 291 -16.97 -2.10 5.39
CA GLN A 291 -16.68 -1.37 6.63
C GLN A 291 -16.15 -2.30 7.72
N MET A 292 -16.72 -3.50 7.88
CA MET A 292 -16.23 -4.51 8.81
C MET A 292 -14.78 -4.91 8.48
N ALA A 293 -14.48 -5.17 7.20
CA ALA A 293 -13.13 -5.51 6.76
C ALA A 293 -12.12 -4.38 7.03
N LEU A 294 -12.49 -3.13 6.76
CA LEU A 294 -11.64 -1.97 7.03
C LEU A 294 -11.44 -1.73 8.52
N ALA A 295 -12.50 -1.83 9.32
CA ALA A 295 -12.45 -1.66 10.77
C ALA A 295 -11.58 -2.73 11.43
N PHE A 296 -11.62 -3.98 10.93
CA PHE A 296 -10.71 -5.04 11.36
C PHE A 296 -9.25 -4.67 11.13
N VAL A 297 -8.90 -4.16 9.94
CA VAL A 297 -7.53 -3.72 9.63
C VAL A 297 -7.12 -2.53 10.50
N ASN A 298 -8.02 -1.55 10.70
CA ASN A 298 -7.75 -0.37 11.52
C ASN A 298 -7.42 -0.71 12.99
N GLN A 299 -7.96 -1.81 13.51
CA GLN A 299 -7.80 -2.25 14.91
C GLN A 299 -6.49 -3.02 15.17
N GLN A 300 -5.75 -3.42 14.13
CA GLN A 300 -4.50 -4.13 14.35
C GLN A 300 -3.43 -3.21 14.93
N ALA A 301 -2.75 -3.67 15.97
CA ALA A 301 -1.74 -2.90 16.67
C ALA A 301 -0.57 -2.50 15.76
N PHE A 302 -0.16 -3.41 14.87
CA PHE A 302 0.94 -3.23 13.92
C PHE A 302 0.57 -2.37 12.70
N VAL A 303 -0.70 -2.00 12.49
CA VAL A 303 -1.13 -1.14 11.37
C VAL A 303 -0.96 0.33 11.74
N THR A 304 -0.06 1.02 11.07
CA THR A 304 0.13 2.47 11.18
C THR A 304 -0.92 3.22 10.36
N SER A 305 -1.18 2.78 9.14
CA SER A 305 -2.22 3.34 8.27
C SER A 305 -2.82 2.27 7.35
N ASN A 306 -4.12 2.36 7.12
CA ASN A 306 -4.88 1.52 6.20
C ASN A 306 -5.16 2.27 4.89
N LEU A 307 -4.53 1.86 3.80
CA LEU A 307 -4.63 2.54 2.50
C LEU A 307 -5.88 2.11 1.75
N ILE A 308 -6.94 2.91 1.89
CA ILE A 308 -8.21 2.67 1.20
C ILE A 308 -8.13 3.15 -0.25
N GLY A 309 -8.91 2.53 -1.13
CA GLY A 309 -9.08 2.98 -2.51
C GLY A 309 -10.55 2.97 -2.90
N ALA A 310 -10.94 3.91 -3.74
CA ALA A 310 -12.32 4.06 -4.22
C ALA A 310 -12.32 4.57 -5.66
N THR A 311 -13.33 4.16 -6.43
CA THR A 311 -13.59 4.74 -7.76
C THR A 311 -14.79 5.67 -7.77
N THR A 312 -15.57 5.70 -6.70
CA THR A 312 -16.72 6.59 -6.53
C THR A 312 -16.70 7.27 -5.17
N MET A 313 -17.35 8.43 -5.07
CA MET A 313 -17.47 9.14 -3.80
C MET A 313 -18.28 8.37 -2.76
N GLU A 314 -19.26 7.55 -3.17
CA GLU A 314 -20.00 6.67 -2.26
C GLU A 314 -19.09 5.64 -1.59
N GLN A 315 -18.24 4.97 -2.38
CA GLN A 315 -17.24 4.04 -1.84
C GLN A 315 -16.26 4.75 -0.91
N LEU A 316 -15.75 5.93 -1.30
CA LEU A 316 -14.82 6.68 -0.47
C LEU A 316 -15.44 7.08 0.86
N LYS A 317 -16.67 7.61 0.84
CA LYS A 317 -17.42 7.99 2.05
C LYS A 317 -17.64 6.79 2.97
N SER A 318 -18.11 5.66 2.41
CA SER A 318 -18.31 4.43 3.18
C SER A 318 -17.02 3.91 3.79
N ASN A 319 -15.93 3.88 3.01
CA ASN A 319 -14.63 3.41 3.47
C ASN A 319 -14.07 4.29 4.60
N ILE A 320 -14.19 5.61 4.51
CA ILE A 320 -13.71 6.54 5.55
C ILE A 320 -14.52 6.37 6.84
N ALA A 321 -15.84 6.17 6.74
CA ALA A 321 -16.70 5.97 7.91
C ALA A 321 -16.35 4.71 8.75
N SER A 322 -15.56 3.78 8.20
CA SER A 322 -15.03 2.64 8.97
C SER A 322 -14.13 3.04 10.15
N ILE A 323 -13.67 4.29 10.22
CA ILE A 323 -12.88 4.80 11.35
C ILE A 323 -13.65 4.84 12.67
N ASP A 324 -14.97 4.99 12.58
CA ASP A 324 -15.91 5.11 13.70
C ASP A 324 -16.54 3.77 14.09
N LEU A 325 -16.26 2.71 13.33
CA LEU A 325 -16.74 1.35 13.61
C LEU A 325 -15.77 0.61 14.55
N GLU A 326 -16.24 0.29 15.74
CA GLU A 326 -15.58 -0.63 16.67
C GLU A 326 -16.20 -2.02 16.54
N LEU A 327 -15.37 -3.03 16.28
CA LEU A 327 -15.85 -4.41 16.14
C LEU A 327 -15.97 -5.03 17.52
N LEU A 328 -17.17 -5.48 17.86
CA LEU A 328 -17.44 -6.13 19.15
C LEU A 328 -16.76 -7.49 19.24
N PRO A 329 -16.52 -8.02 20.46
CA PRO A 329 -15.87 -9.31 20.67
C PRO A 329 -16.47 -10.45 19.84
N ASP A 330 -17.80 -10.55 19.78
CA ASP A 330 -18.48 -11.61 19.03
C ASP A 330 -18.16 -11.57 17.52
N VAL A 331 -18.05 -10.37 16.94
CA VAL A 331 -17.68 -10.19 15.52
C VAL A 331 -16.23 -10.60 15.29
N LEU A 332 -15.33 -10.23 16.21
CA LEU A 332 -13.91 -10.61 16.16
C LEU A 332 -13.73 -12.12 16.30
N ASP A 333 -14.51 -12.77 17.17
CA ASP A 333 -14.52 -14.22 17.32
C ASP A 333 -15.03 -14.90 16.05
N GLY A 334 -16.10 -14.40 15.44
CA GLY A 334 -16.59 -14.86 14.14
C GLY A 334 -15.53 -14.73 13.04
N ILE A 335 -14.84 -13.60 12.95
CA ILE A 335 -13.72 -13.38 12.02
C ILE A 335 -12.62 -14.42 12.24
N ASN A 336 -12.26 -14.69 13.50
CA ASN A 336 -11.21 -15.66 13.83
C ASN A 336 -11.63 -17.10 13.51
N GLN A 337 -12.89 -17.45 13.69
CA GLN A 337 -13.42 -18.76 13.29
C GLN A 337 -13.36 -18.94 11.76
N ILE A 338 -13.82 -17.94 10.99
CA ILE A 338 -13.75 -17.96 9.53
C ILE A 338 -12.28 -18.04 9.08
N ARG A 339 -11.37 -17.31 9.71
CA ARG A 339 -9.93 -17.38 9.42
C ARG A 339 -9.36 -18.79 9.64
N ARG A 340 -9.80 -19.51 10.68
CA ARG A 340 -9.36 -20.90 10.92
C ARG A 340 -9.89 -21.86 9.86
N GLN A 341 -11.09 -21.62 9.35
CA GLN A 341 -11.67 -22.39 8.26
C GLN A 341 -11.01 -22.09 6.91
N TYR A 342 -10.64 -20.82 6.67
CA TYR A 342 -10.01 -20.31 5.45
C TYR A 342 -8.68 -19.60 5.77
N PRO A 343 -7.63 -20.34 6.18
CA PRO A 343 -6.37 -19.76 6.63
C PRO A 343 -5.49 -19.22 5.50
N MET A 344 -5.78 -19.53 4.24
CA MET A 344 -5.07 -18.96 3.08
C MET A 344 -5.95 -19.17 1.85
N PRO A 345 -7.00 -18.35 1.66
CA PRO A 345 -8.02 -18.58 0.63
C PRO A 345 -7.48 -18.44 -0.80
N PHE A 346 -6.31 -17.84 -0.97
CA PHE A 346 -5.60 -17.67 -2.24
C PHE A 346 -4.08 -17.60 -2.06
#